data_AF-A0A059EVW8-F1
#
_entry.id   AF-A0A059EVW8-F1
#
_cell.length_a   1.000
_cell.length_b   1.000
_cell.length_c   1.000
_cell.angle_alpha   90.00
_cell.angle_beta   90.00
_cell.angle_gamma   90.00
#
_symmetry.space_group_name_H-M   'P 1'
#
loop_
_entity.id
_entity.type
_entity.pdbx_description
1 polymer ?
#
loop_
_entity_poly.entity_id
_entity_poly.type
_entity_poly.pdbx_seq_one_letter_code
_entity_poly.pdbx_strand_id
1 'polypeptide(L)'
;MKLEDFEDKIIKMTNNEMVKYLMTNNFIKSHQICQYCFEAMKLCKDKTHKDFYSFRCKNNNCVKYGNRYSIRKNRFFEDFSIEFKSIFKVLIRWCVEQQNYSIIQFLNISKTTASKIIYKLIELLKKDNRRIGMFGGPFK
;
A
#
# COMPACT_ATOMS: atom_id res chain seq x y z
N MET A 1 -18.22 3.00 -10.66
CA MET A 1 -17.34 4.15 -10.37
C MET A 1 -16.50 4.36 -11.60
N LYS A 2 -16.56 5.53 -12.25
CA LYS A 2 -15.66 5.81 -13.38
C LYS A 2 -14.25 6.00 -12.84
N LEU A 3 -13.24 5.75 -13.67
CA LEU A 3 -11.86 5.84 -13.22
C LEU A 3 -11.45 7.27 -12.84
N GLU A 4 -11.98 8.25 -13.56
CA GLU A 4 -11.83 9.68 -13.27
C GLU A 4 -12.33 10.02 -11.86
N ASP A 5 -13.52 9.54 -11.48
CA ASP A 5 -14.08 9.72 -10.13
C ASP A 5 -13.17 9.14 -9.04
N PHE A 6 -12.48 8.03 -9.36
CA PHE A 6 -11.58 7.36 -8.44
C PHE A 6 -10.25 8.10 -8.28
N GLU A 7 -9.65 8.57 -9.38
CA GLU A 7 -8.43 9.39 -9.32
C GLU A 7 -8.68 10.65 -8.47
N ASP A 8 -9.79 11.33 -8.74
CA ASP A 8 -10.20 12.53 -8.01
C ASP A 8 -10.36 12.26 -6.51
N LYS A 9 -11.02 11.14 -6.16
CA LYS A 9 -11.19 10.71 -4.78
C LYS A 9 -9.83 10.49 -4.11
N ILE A 10 -8.92 9.76 -4.75
CA ILE A 10 -7.58 9.46 -4.21
C ILE A 10 -6.75 10.73 -4.02
N ILE A 11 -6.82 11.68 -4.96
CA ILE A 11 -6.11 12.96 -4.86
C ILE A 11 -6.58 13.75 -3.64
N LYS A 12 -7.91 13.84 -3.45
CA LYS A 12 -8.55 14.66 -2.40
C LYS A 12 -8.45 14.06 -1.00
N MET A 13 -8.27 12.75 -0.85
CA MET A 13 -8.13 12.09 0.46
C MET A 13 -6.97 12.66 1.28
N THR A 14 -7.19 12.95 2.55
CA THR A 14 -6.11 13.19 3.51
C THR A 14 -5.33 11.91 3.82
N ASN A 15 -4.14 12.02 4.42
CA ASN A 15 -3.36 10.83 4.82
C ASN A 15 -4.11 9.93 5.82
N ASN A 16 -4.95 10.51 6.68
CA ASN A 16 -5.79 9.75 7.60
C ASN A 16 -6.86 8.95 6.84
N GLU A 17 -7.59 9.60 5.94
CA GLU A 17 -8.61 8.96 5.13
C GLU A 17 -8.01 7.86 4.25
N MET A 18 -6.83 8.11 3.68
CA MET A 18 -6.10 7.12 2.89
C MET A 18 -5.77 5.88 3.73
N VAL A 19 -5.19 6.04 4.92
CA VAL A 19 -4.87 4.91 5.80
C VAL A 19 -6.13 4.15 6.21
N LYS A 20 -7.21 4.85 6.59
CA LYS A 20 -8.49 4.23 6.92
C LYS A 20 -9.05 3.44 5.74
N TYR A 21 -9.08 4.04 4.56
CA TYR A 21 -9.53 3.39 3.33
C TYR A 21 -8.74 2.10 3.06
N LEU A 22 -7.41 2.15 3.17
CA LEU A 22 -6.56 0.98 2.96
C LEU A 22 -6.77 -0.11 4.01
N MET A 23 -7.04 0.25 5.27
CA MET A 23 -7.37 -0.71 6.33
C MET A 23 -8.73 -1.36 6.11
N THR A 24 -9.76 -0.57 5.79
CA THR A 24 -11.13 -1.08 5.54
C THR A 24 -11.16 -2.04 4.36
N ASN A 25 -10.36 -1.78 3.33
CA ASN A 25 -10.27 -2.64 2.14
C ASN A 25 -9.18 -3.72 2.25
N ASN A 26 -8.60 -3.95 3.44
CA ASN A 26 -7.58 -4.97 3.71
C ASN A 26 -6.28 -4.86 2.88
N PHE A 27 -6.01 -3.71 2.26
CA PHE A 27 -4.74 -3.44 1.57
C PHE A 27 -3.57 -3.28 2.54
N ILE A 28 -3.85 -2.82 3.76
CA ILE A 28 -2.91 -2.81 4.89
C ILE A 28 -3.55 -3.44 6.14
N LYS A 29 -2.73 -3.76 7.15
CA LYS A 29 -3.25 -4.28 8.42
C LYS A 29 -4.00 -3.20 9.19
N SER A 30 -5.19 -3.53 9.69
CA SER A 30 -5.94 -2.67 10.62
C SER A 30 -5.50 -2.85 12.08
N HIS A 31 -5.00 -4.04 12.43
CA HIS A 31 -4.51 -4.39 13.76
C HIS A 31 -3.12 -5.02 13.69
N GLN A 32 -2.34 -4.83 14.75
CA GLN A 32 -1.01 -5.40 14.89
C GLN A 32 -0.75 -5.77 16.36
N ILE A 33 -0.15 -6.94 16.56
CA ILE A 33 0.27 -7.44 17.86
C ILE A 33 1.78 -7.24 18.02
N CYS A 34 2.23 -6.86 19.22
CA CYS A 34 3.65 -6.80 19.53
C CYS A 34 4.23 -8.21 19.61
N GLN A 35 5.29 -8.49 18.86
CA GLN A 35 5.93 -9.82 18.85
C GLN A 35 6.65 -10.19 20.16
N TYR A 36 6.77 -9.24 21.10
CA TYR A 36 7.54 -9.43 22.34
C TYR A 36 6.65 -9.56 23.58
N CYS A 37 5.60 -8.75 23.68
CA CYS A 37 4.67 -8.78 24.82
C CYS A 37 3.27 -9.26 24.45
N PHE A 38 3.02 -9.61 23.18
CA PHE A 38 1.73 -10.11 22.66
C PHE A 38 0.52 -9.18 22.84
N GLU A 39 0.74 -7.96 23.33
CA GLU A 39 -0.28 -6.92 23.43
C GLU A 39 -0.56 -6.23 22.09
N ALA A 40 -1.78 -5.73 21.95
CA ALA A 40 -2.19 -4.93 20.81
C ALA A 40 -1.38 -3.63 20.73
N MET A 41 -0.85 -3.34 19.54
CA MET A 41 -0.13 -2.10 19.25
C MET A 41 -1.11 -1.00 18.86
N LYS A 42 -0.84 0.23 19.29
CA LYS A 42 -1.68 1.40 18.98
C LYS A 42 -1.23 2.05 17.67
N LEU A 43 -2.17 2.31 16.77
CA LEU A 43 -1.91 3.15 15.58
C LEU A 43 -1.67 4.60 16.03
N CYS A 44 -0.50 5.14 15.72
CA CYS A 44 -0.04 6.44 16.16
C CYS A 44 0.38 7.29 14.96
N LYS A 45 0.14 8.62 15.05
CA LYS A 45 0.71 9.57 14.10
C LYS A 45 2.23 9.61 14.26
N ASP A 46 2.95 9.59 13.15
CA ASP A 46 4.40 9.60 13.09
C ASP A 46 4.90 10.49 11.96
N LYS A 47 5.15 11.76 12.25
CA LYS A 47 5.60 12.77 11.27
C LYS A 47 6.93 12.42 10.58
N THR A 48 7.72 11.50 11.16
CA THR A 48 9.00 11.07 10.59
C THR A 48 8.84 9.98 9.53
N HIS A 49 7.67 9.36 9.45
CA HIS A 49 7.35 8.31 8.48
C HIS A 49 6.54 8.87 7.30
N LYS A 50 6.77 8.27 6.13
CA LYS A 50 6.24 8.69 4.83
C LYS A 50 4.71 8.80 4.78
N ASP A 51 4.00 7.89 5.45
CA ASP A 51 2.53 7.93 5.49
C ASP A 51 1.99 8.53 6.79
N PHE A 52 2.84 9.14 7.61
CA PHE A 52 2.46 9.77 8.87
C PHE A 52 1.84 8.84 9.93
N TYR A 53 1.89 7.51 9.75
CA TYR A 53 1.31 6.54 10.69
C TYR A 53 2.21 5.31 10.89
N SER A 54 2.28 4.84 12.14
CA SER A 54 2.93 3.58 12.51
C SER A 54 2.19 2.92 13.68
N PHE A 55 2.28 1.60 13.79
CA PHE A 55 1.86 0.90 15.01
C PHE A 55 2.95 1.04 16.08
N ARG A 56 2.58 1.33 17.32
CA ARG A 56 3.51 1.41 18.45
C ARG A 56 3.09 0.54 19.61
N CYS A 57 4.04 -0.17 20.21
CA CYS A 57 3.80 -0.87 21.45
C CYS A 57 3.63 0.16 22.57
N LYS A 58 2.55 0.04 23.34
CA LYS A 58 2.24 0.93 24.47
C LYS A 58 2.13 0.19 25.81
N ASN A 59 2.52 -1.08 25.85
CA ASN A 59 2.64 -1.83 27.09
C ASN A 59 3.95 -1.44 27.80
N ASN A 60 3.85 -0.80 28.97
CA ASN A 60 4.99 -0.36 29.76
C ASN A 60 5.87 -1.53 30.24
N ASN A 61 5.31 -2.73 30.35
CA ASN A 61 6.05 -3.94 30.75
C ASN A 61 6.78 -4.61 29.58
N CYS A 62 6.65 -4.08 28.36
CA CYS A 62 7.31 -4.64 27.19
C CYS A 62 8.74 -4.14 27.07
N VAL A 63 9.70 -5.05 26.88
CA VAL A 63 11.11 -4.74 26.56
C VAL A 63 11.27 -3.92 25.26
N LYS A 64 10.24 -3.89 24.41
CA LYS A 64 10.16 -3.09 23.18
C LYS A 64 9.10 -1.98 23.28
N TYR A 65 8.82 -1.45 24.47
CA TYR A 65 7.91 -0.32 24.63
C TYR A 65 8.28 0.84 23.68
N GLY A 66 7.27 1.44 23.05
CA GLY A 66 7.46 2.54 22.10
C GLY A 66 8.00 2.14 20.73
N ASN A 67 8.45 0.89 20.53
CA ASN A 67 8.92 0.44 19.23
C ASN A 67 7.85 0.57 18.16
N ARG A 68 8.32 0.95 16.97
CA ARG A 68 7.51 1.15 15.77
C ARG A 68 7.39 -0.14 14.98
N TYR A 69 6.23 -0.34 14.38
CA TYR A 69 5.99 -1.34 13.37
C TYR A 69 5.28 -0.68 12.19
N SER A 70 5.83 -0.88 10.98
CA SER A 70 5.32 -0.24 9.77
C SER A 70 3.94 -0.77 9.38
N ILE A 71 3.02 0.13 9.06
CA ILE A 71 1.69 -0.23 8.52
C ILE A 71 1.78 -0.91 7.15
N ARG A 72 2.92 -0.78 6.45
CA ARG A 72 3.19 -1.39 5.14
C ARG A 72 3.73 -2.81 5.22
N LYS A 73 4.16 -3.26 6.41
CA LYS A 73 4.90 -4.51 6.57
C LYS A 73 4.05 -5.72 6.15
N ASN A 74 4.64 -6.62 5.38
CA ASN A 74 4.05 -7.81 4.79
C ASN A 74 2.85 -7.51 3.86
N ARG A 75 2.86 -6.35 3.20
CA ARG A 75 1.82 -5.91 2.27
C ARG A 75 2.45 -5.40 0.98
N PHE A 76 1.62 -5.14 -0.03
CA PHE A 76 2.06 -4.62 -1.34
C PHE A 76 3.05 -3.46 -1.21
N PHE A 77 2.82 -2.58 -0.23
CA PHE A 77 3.51 -1.32 -0.10
C PHE A 77 4.91 -1.37 0.55
N GLU A 78 5.33 -2.51 1.11
CA GLU A 78 6.50 -2.61 2.00
C GLU A 78 7.78 -2.02 1.43
N ASP A 79 8.08 -2.31 0.16
CA ASP A 79 9.36 -1.98 -0.48
C ASP A 79 9.38 -0.59 -1.15
N PHE A 80 8.29 0.17 -1.06
CA PHE A 80 8.21 1.46 -1.73
C PHE A 80 8.65 2.60 -0.82
N SER A 81 9.47 3.47 -1.40
CA SER A 81 10.02 4.63 -0.71
C SER A 81 9.16 5.89 -0.85
N ILE A 82 8.02 5.82 -1.54
CA ILE A 82 7.11 6.94 -1.81
C ILE A 82 5.78 6.76 -1.06
N GLU A 83 5.02 7.84 -0.89
CA GLU A 83 3.70 7.85 -0.22
C GLU A 83 2.65 7.00 -0.94
N PHE A 84 1.65 6.50 -0.20
CA PHE A 84 0.55 5.72 -0.80
C PHE A 84 -0.08 6.43 -2.00
N LYS A 85 -0.39 7.73 -1.89
CA LYS A 85 -1.02 8.49 -2.98
C LYS A 85 -0.22 8.40 -4.28
N SER A 86 1.09 8.58 -4.21
CA SER A 86 1.96 8.52 -5.40
C SER A 86 1.94 7.13 -6.03
N ILE A 87 1.87 6.07 -5.21
CA ILE A 87 1.75 4.68 -5.70
C ILE A 87 0.43 4.51 -6.45
N PHE A 88 -0.69 4.95 -5.88
CA PHE A 88 -2.00 4.85 -6.55
C PHE A 88 -2.06 5.67 -7.84
N LYS A 89 -1.46 6.87 -7.88
CA LYS A 89 -1.36 7.66 -9.12
C LYS A 89 -0.62 6.91 -10.23
N VAL A 90 0.48 6.23 -9.91
CA VAL A 90 1.19 5.38 -10.89
C VAL A 90 0.26 4.27 -11.39
N LEU A 91 -0.42 3.56 -10.48
CA LEU A 91 -1.29 2.45 -10.85
C LEU A 91 -2.46 2.91 -11.73
N ILE A 92 -3.15 4.00 -11.36
CA ILE A 92 -4.27 4.55 -12.14
C ILE A 92 -3.83 4.95 -13.54
N ARG A 93 -2.73 5.71 -13.64
CA ARG A 93 -2.20 6.17 -14.94
C ARG A 93 -1.74 5.02 -15.82
N TRP A 94 -1.15 4.00 -15.22
CA TRP A 94 -0.76 2.81 -15.94
C TRP A 94 -1.99 2.03 -16.44
N CYS A 95 -3.06 1.95 -15.64
CA CYS A 95 -4.32 1.29 -16.04
C CYS A 95 -5.06 2.01 -17.18
N VAL A 96 -4.84 3.31 -17.40
CA VAL A 96 -5.34 4.04 -18.60
C VAL A 96 -4.37 4.02 -19.77
N GLU A 97 -3.39 3.12 -19.74
CA GLU A 97 -2.41 2.94 -20.81
C GLU A 97 -1.55 4.19 -21.07
N GLN A 98 -1.42 5.09 -20.08
CA GLN A 98 -0.50 6.22 -20.19
C GLN A 98 0.94 5.69 -20.29
N GLN A 99 1.71 6.25 -21.22
CA GLN A 99 3.10 5.83 -21.43
C GLN A 99 3.94 6.00 -20.15
N ASN A 100 4.71 4.97 -19.79
CA ASN A 100 5.54 4.96 -18.57
C ASN A 100 6.45 6.20 -18.45
N TYR A 101 7.04 6.66 -19.55
CA TYR A 101 7.86 7.88 -19.58
C TYR A 101 7.06 9.11 -19.11
N SER A 102 5.84 9.27 -19.61
CA SER A 102 4.95 10.37 -19.23
C SER A 102 4.54 10.29 -17.75
N ILE A 103 4.26 9.10 -17.23
CA ILE A 103 3.95 8.88 -15.80
C ILE A 103 5.13 9.31 -14.92
N ILE A 104 6.33 8.87 -15.28
CA ILE A 104 7.59 9.17 -14.55
C ILE A 104 7.82 10.68 -14.48
N GLN A 105 7.71 11.36 -15.62
CA GLN A 105 7.92 12.80 -15.72
C GLN A 105 6.86 13.57 -14.95
N PHE A 106 5.58 13.22 -15.11
CA PHE A 106 4.46 13.91 -14.46
C PHE A 106 4.48 13.77 -12.93
N LEU A 107 4.81 12.59 -12.41
CA LEU A 107 4.83 12.32 -10.97
C LEU A 107 6.18 12.65 -10.32
N ASN A 108 7.19 13.02 -11.10
CA ASN A 108 8.56 13.27 -10.65
C ASN A 108 9.10 12.14 -9.75
N ILE A 109 8.96 10.90 -10.21
CA ILE A 109 9.44 9.70 -9.51
C ILE A 109 10.53 9.00 -10.31
N SER A 110 11.39 8.20 -9.65
CA SER A 110 12.40 7.45 -10.39
C SER A 110 11.78 6.37 -11.28
N LYS A 111 12.39 6.14 -12.46
CA LYS A 111 12.03 5.03 -13.36
C LYS A 111 12.01 3.69 -12.63
N THR A 112 12.99 3.47 -11.75
CA THR A 112 13.10 2.26 -10.93
C THR A 112 11.91 2.08 -9.99
N THR A 113 11.42 3.16 -9.38
CA THR A 113 10.26 3.11 -8.47
C THR A 113 8.98 2.82 -9.25
N ALA A 114 8.73 3.55 -10.35
CA ALA A 114 7.57 3.32 -11.21
C ALA A 114 7.52 1.87 -11.72
N SER A 115 8.66 1.37 -12.24
CA SER A 115 8.76 0.00 -12.76
C SER A 115 8.50 -1.04 -11.68
N LYS A 116 9.01 -0.85 -10.45
CA LYS A 116 8.75 -1.75 -9.31
C LYS A 116 7.27 -1.80 -8.93
N ILE A 117 6.58 -0.66 -8.97
CA ILE A 117 5.14 -0.57 -8.67
C ILE A 117 4.33 -1.39 -9.68
N ILE A 118 4.56 -1.11 -10.97
CA ILE A 118 3.88 -1.80 -12.08
C ILE A 118 4.18 -3.29 -12.06
N TYR A 119 5.46 -3.67 -11.88
CA TYR A 119 5.87 -5.07 -11.82
C TYR A 119 5.17 -5.83 -10.69
N LYS A 120 5.09 -5.26 -9.49
CA LYS A 120 4.36 -5.88 -8.37
C LYS A 120 2.88 -6.07 -8.68
N LEU A 121 2.24 -5.12 -9.37
CA LEU A 121 0.84 -5.28 -9.80
C LEU A 121 0.69 -6.44 -10.79
N ILE A 122 1.55 -6.49 -11.82
CA ILE A 122 1.55 -7.56 -12.82
C ILE A 122 1.72 -8.94 -12.15
N GLU A 123 2.64 -9.06 -11.19
CA GLU A 123 2.85 -10.32 -10.47
C GLU A 123 1.63 -10.74 -9.63
N LEU A 124 0.85 -9.79 -9.09
CA LEU A 124 -0.42 -10.09 -8.45
C LEU A 124 -1.45 -10.58 -9.46
N LEU A 125 -1.62 -9.88 -10.59
CA LEU A 125 -2.55 -10.28 -11.66
C LEU A 125 -2.22 -11.67 -12.22
N LYS A 126 -0.94 -11.98 -12.43
CA LYS A 126 -0.51 -13.32 -12.86
C LYS A 126 -0.88 -14.40 -11.83
N LYS A 127 -0.71 -14.13 -10.53
CA LYS A 127 -1.08 -15.08 -9.47
C LYS A 127 -2.58 -15.32 -9.44
N ASP A 128 -3.39 -14.28 -9.64
CA ASP A 128 -4.84 -14.42 -9.69
C ASP A 128 -5.32 -15.13 -10.97
N ASN A 129 -4.73 -14.84 -12.13
CA ASN A 129 -5.01 -15.59 -13.36
C ASN A 129 -4.65 -17.08 -13.23
N ARG A 130 -3.52 -17.40 -12.57
CA ARG A 130 -3.18 -18.80 -12.26
C ARG A 130 -4.20 -19.44 -11.33
N ARG A 131 -4.73 -18.71 -10.34
CA ARG A 131 -5.81 -19.21 -9.47
C ARG A 131 -7.08 -19.46 -10.26
N ILE A 132 -7.46 -18.58 -11.18
CA ILE A 132 -8.62 -18.77 -12.07
C ILE A 132 -8.45 -20.05 -12.90
N GLY A 133 -7.26 -20.29 -13.47
CA GLY A 133 -6.95 -21.54 -14.18
C GLY A 133 -6.91 -22.80 -13.31
N MET A 134 -6.78 -22.68 -11.98
CA MET A 134 -6.84 -23.80 -11.05
C MET A 134 -8.28 -24.15 -10.59
N PHE A 135 -9.25 -23.24 -10.77
CA PHE A 135 -10.64 -23.43 -10.32
C PHE A 135 -11.65 -23.69 -11.45
N GLY A 136 -11.22 -23.89 -12.71
CA GLY A 136 -12.14 -24.28 -13.77
C GLY A 136 -11.51 -24.62 -15.11
N GLY A 137 -11.25 -25.92 -15.33
CA GLY A 137 -11.44 -26.61 -16.62
C GLY A 137 -10.56 -26.21 -17.82
N PRO A 138 -10.48 -27.07 -18.85
CA PRO A 138 -9.54 -26.88 -19.96
C PRO A 138 -10.04 -25.79 -20.90
N PHE A 139 -9.23 -24.74 -21.11
CA PHE A 139 -9.33 -23.96 -22.32
C PHE A 139 -8.58 -24.70 -23.43
N LYS A 140 -9.29 -25.62 -24.10
CA LYS A 140 -9.00 -26.07 -25.46
C LYS A 140 -10.14 -25.62 -26.36
#